data_AF-A0A2S2PHD6-F1
#
_entry.id   AF-A0A2S2PHD6-F1
#
_cell.length_a   1.000
_cell.length_b   1.000
_cell.length_c   1.000
_cell.angle_alpha   90.00
_cell.angle_beta   90.00
_cell.angle_gamma   90.00
#
_symmetry.space_group_name_H-M   'P 1'
#
loop_
_entity.id
_entity.type
_entity.pdbx_description
1 polymer ?
#
loop_
_entity_poly.entity_id
_entity_poly.type
_entity_poly.pdbx_seq_one_letter_code
_entity_poly.pdbx_strand_id
1 'polypeptide(L)'
;LGFEWKGDASMIRSSLPIDNIQLHGPGFLDIKLLWKELETKWNFQLPFQSPNEDTPYNSLSDLVKLCFGRPLNKSEQFSNWEKVPLRSNQIKYAGKYMMDFLNLKYSLFIYYCR
;
A
#
# COMPACT_ATOMS: atom_id res chain seq x y z
N LEU A 1 -4.93 -7.35 2.43
CA LEU A 1 -3.84 -6.69 1.67
C LEU A 1 -3.60 -5.34 2.33
N GLY A 2 -2.36 -5.03 2.73
CA GLY A 2 -2.01 -3.78 3.41
C GLY A 2 -0.57 -3.38 3.10
N PHE A 3 -0.14 -2.20 3.55
CA PHE A 3 1.23 -1.72 3.44
C PHE A 3 1.63 -1.22 4.83
N GLU A 4 2.67 -1.82 5.44
CA GLU A 4 2.99 -1.59 6.85
C GLU A 4 1.83 -1.94 7.80
N TRP A 5 1.16 -3.07 7.51
CA TRP A 5 -0.09 -3.50 8.11
C TRP A 5 -0.06 -3.58 9.65
N LYS A 6 1.12 -3.85 10.23
CA LYS A 6 1.28 -3.95 11.68
C LYS A 6 0.84 -2.68 12.41
N GLY A 7 1.10 -1.50 11.85
CA GLY A 7 0.69 -0.23 12.42
C GLY A 7 -0.84 -0.08 12.44
N ASP A 8 -1.46 -0.30 11.28
CA ASP A 8 -2.92 -0.25 11.12
C ASP A 8 -3.61 -1.26 12.04
N ALA A 9 -3.11 -2.50 12.10
CA ALA A 9 -3.66 -3.54 12.95
C ALA A 9 -3.60 -3.18 14.44
N SER A 10 -2.53 -2.52 14.88
CA SER A 10 -2.41 -2.02 16.26
C SER A 10 -3.45 -0.95 16.55
N MET A 11 -3.63 0.00 15.63
CA MET A 11 -4.61 1.08 15.78
C MET A 11 -6.06 0.57 15.76
N ILE A 12 -6.36 -0.41 14.90
CA ILE A 12 -7.70 -1.03 14.85
C ILE A 12 -8.03 -1.70 16.19
N ARG A 13 -7.07 -2.43 16.78
CA ARG A 13 -7.27 -3.10 18.08
C ARG A 13 -7.47 -2.11 19.23
N SER A 14 -6.79 -0.98 19.20
CA SER A 14 -6.94 0.03 20.27
C SER A 14 -8.21 0.87 20.14
N SER A 15 -8.69 1.09 18.92
CA SER A 15 -9.76 2.05 18.64
C SER A 15 -11.15 1.41 18.56
N LEU A 16 -11.24 0.12 18.27
CA LEU A 16 -12.53 -0.58 18.14
C LEU A 16 -12.69 -1.62 19.26
N PRO A 17 -13.86 -1.70 19.92
CA PRO A 17 -14.14 -2.68 20.96
C PRO A 17 -14.42 -4.05 20.35
N ILE A 18 -13.42 -4.66 19.71
CA ILE A 18 -13.57 -5.93 19.01
C ILE A 18 -12.49 -6.92 19.47
N ASP A 19 -12.86 -7.79 20.40
CA ASP A 19 -11.93 -8.70 21.07
C ASP A 19 -11.51 -9.90 20.20
N ASN A 20 -12.30 -10.27 19.20
CA ASN A 20 -12.14 -11.51 18.44
C ASN A 20 -11.69 -11.34 16.98
N ILE A 21 -11.11 -10.20 16.58
CA ILE A 21 -10.54 -10.08 15.22
C ILE A 21 -9.09 -10.58 15.19
N GLN A 22 -8.85 -11.62 14.40
CA GLN A 22 -7.52 -12.05 14.02
C GLN A 22 -7.00 -11.18 12.85
N LEU A 23 -6.27 -10.12 13.19
CA LEU A 23 -5.62 -9.19 12.23
C LEU A 23 -4.22 -9.66 11.81
N HIS A 24 -3.94 -10.96 11.82
CA HIS A 24 -2.65 -11.55 11.44
C HIS A 24 -2.84 -12.98 10.93
N GLY A 25 -1.83 -13.54 10.26
CA GLY A 25 -1.84 -14.92 9.78
C GLY A 25 -2.27 -15.06 8.30
N PRO A 26 -2.59 -16.30 7.86
CA PRO A 26 -2.97 -16.59 6.48
C PRO A 26 -4.13 -15.69 6.01
N GLY A 27 -3.99 -15.10 4.82
CA GLY A 27 -4.95 -14.14 4.26
C GLY A 27 -4.54 -12.67 4.43
N PHE A 28 -3.57 -12.37 5.29
CA PHE A 28 -2.95 -11.05 5.36
C PHE A 28 -1.66 -11.02 4.55
N LEU A 29 -1.58 -10.06 3.64
CA LEU A 29 -0.39 -9.80 2.84
C LEU A 29 0.02 -8.35 3.04
N ASP A 30 1.22 -8.15 3.60
CA ASP A 30 1.87 -6.86 3.66
C ASP A 30 2.72 -6.67 2.39
N ILE A 31 2.31 -5.72 1.55
CA ILE A 31 2.96 -5.45 0.28
C ILE A 31 4.40 -4.95 0.49
N LYS A 32 4.69 -4.22 1.58
CA LYS A 32 6.05 -3.73 1.83
C LYS A 32 7.02 -4.88 2.09
N LEU A 33 6.57 -5.89 2.85
CA LEU A 33 7.35 -7.10 3.11
C LEU A 33 7.54 -7.92 1.84
N LEU A 34 6.47 -8.11 1.07
CA LEU A 34 6.55 -8.79 -0.23
C LEU A 34 7.54 -8.10 -1.17
N TRP A 35 7.43 -6.78 -1.33
CA TRP A 35 8.31 -6.00 -2.20
C TRP A 35 9.78 -6.14 -1.78
N LYS A 36 10.09 -5.99 -0.48
CA LYS A 36 11.45 -6.20 0.04
C LYS A 36 11.96 -7.62 -0.26
N GLU A 37 11.11 -8.62 -0.13
CA GLU A 37 11.48 -10.01 -0.42
C GLU A 37 11.76 -10.23 -1.91
N LEU A 38 10.96 -9.63 -2.80
CA LEU A 38 11.17 -9.66 -4.25
C LEU A 38 12.49 -8.99 -4.64
N GLU A 39 12.79 -7.82 -4.09
CA GLU A 39 14.05 -7.12 -4.37
C GLU A 39 15.26 -7.93 -3.87
N THR A 40 15.22 -8.40 -2.62
CA THR A 40 16.39 -9.01 -1.97
C THR A 40 16.66 -10.45 -2.41
N LYS A 41 15.62 -11.26 -2.62
CA LYS A 41 15.79 -12.69 -2.96
C LYS A 41 15.78 -12.96 -4.45
N TRP A 42 15.07 -12.15 -5.22
CA TRP A 42 14.84 -12.39 -6.65
C TRP A 42 15.49 -11.35 -7.55
N ASN A 43 16.21 -10.36 -6.99
CA ASN A 43 16.79 -9.24 -7.71
C ASN A 43 15.79 -8.57 -8.66
N PHE A 44 14.52 -8.52 -8.23
CA PHE A 44 13.42 -8.07 -9.05
C PHE A 44 13.51 -6.55 -9.27
N GLN A 45 13.35 -6.13 -10.52
CA GLN A 45 13.33 -4.73 -10.93
C GLN A 45 11.90 -4.35 -11.30
N LEU A 46 11.38 -3.29 -10.69
CA LEU A 46 10.05 -2.78 -11.02
C LEU A 46 10.05 -2.08 -12.39
N PRO A 47 8.91 -2.06 -13.12
CA PRO A 47 8.87 -1.59 -14.51
C PRO A 47 9.37 -0.17 -14.75
N PHE A 48 9.22 0.71 -13.75
CA PHE A 48 9.65 2.11 -13.81
C PHE A 48 10.80 2.40 -12.84
N GLN A 49 11.49 1.37 -12.37
CA GLN A 49 12.71 1.51 -11.57
C GLN A 49 13.88 1.86 -12.48
N SER A 50 14.62 2.91 -12.12
CA SER A 50 15.84 3.26 -12.84
C SER A 50 17.00 2.39 -12.33
N PRO A 51 17.79 1.77 -13.22
CA PRO A 51 18.89 0.88 -12.83
C PRO A 51 19.99 1.56 -11.99
N ASN A 52 20.09 2.89 -12.07
CA ASN A 52 21.15 3.69 -11.45
C ASN A 52 20.60 4.71 -10.43
N GLU A 53 19.39 4.52 -9.92
CA GLU A 53 18.82 5.44 -8.93
C GLU A 53 19.25 5.03 -7.52
N ASP A 54 20.21 5.75 -6.95
CA ASP A 54 20.76 5.53 -5.60
C ASP A 54 19.78 5.89 -4.47
N THR A 55 18.56 6.33 -4.81
CA THR A 55 17.58 6.76 -3.80
C THR A 55 16.88 5.54 -3.20
N PRO A 56 16.95 5.34 -1.87
CA PRO A 56 16.24 4.24 -1.24
C PRO A 56 14.74 4.47 -1.31
N TYR A 57 14.02 3.56 -1.97
CA TYR A 57 12.57 3.56 -2.00
C TYR A 57 12.03 2.84 -0.76
N ASN A 58 11.09 3.46 -0.02
CA ASN A 58 10.61 2.85 1.22
C ASN A 58 9.11 3.06 1.50
N SER A 59 8.44 3.87 0.69
CA SER A 59 7.06 4.27 0.90
C SER A 59 6.13 3.66 -0.14
N LEU A 60 4.84 3.62 0.18
CA LEU A 60 3.80 3.23 -0.77
C LEU A 60 3.81 4.14 -2.01
N SER A 61 4.15 5.41 -1.84
CA SER A 61 4.19 6.36 -2.95
C SER A 61 5.30 6.02 -3.94
N ASP A 62 6.44 5.58 -3.42
CA ASP A 62 7.55 5.12 -4.25
C ASP A 62 7.13 3.84 -4.99
N LEU A 63 6.54 2.87 -4.29
CA LEU A 63 6.09 1.63 -4.90
C LEU A 63 5.05 1.86 -6.01
N VAL A 64 4.09 2.78 -5.81
CA VAL A 64 3.11 3.16 -6.83
C VAL A 64 3.79 3.82 -8.03
N LYS A 65 4.77 4.70 -7.80
CA LYS A 65 5.56 5.33 -8.88
C LYS A 65 6.34 4.29 -9.66
N LEU A 66 7.00 3.36 -8.99
CA LEU A 66 7.81 2.30 -9.61
C LEU A 66 6.98 1.25 -10.35
N CYS A 67 5.74 0.99 -9.90
CA CYS A 67 4.82 0.08 -10.59
C CYS A 67 4.10 0.72 -11.78
N PHE A 68 3.76 2.01 -11.72
CA PHE A 68 2.83 2.63 -12.67
C PHE A 68 3.34 3.90 -13.36
N GLY A 69 4.55 4.34 -13.06
CA GLY A 69 5.15 5.55 -13.64
C GLY A 69 4.49 6.87 -13.20
N ARG A 70 3.62 6.84 -12.19
CA ARG A 70 2.89 8.02 -11.69
C ARG A 70 2.91 8.10 -10.16
N PRO A 71 2.94 9.30 -9.57
CA PRO A 71 2.89 9.44 -8.12
C PRO A 71 1.51 9.06 -7.57
N LEU A 72 1.48 8.59 -6.32
CA LEU A 72 0.24 8.46 -5.56
C LEU A 72 -0.35 9.85 -5.30
N ASN A 73 -1.67 10.02 -5.52
CA ASN A 73 -2.35 11.25 -5.13
C ASN A 73 -2.36 11.35 -3.60
N LYS A 74 -1.92 12.48 -3.03
CA LYS A 74 -1.88 12.76 -1.57
C LYS A 74 -2.76 13.91 -1.14
N SER A 75 -3.59 14.46 -2.02
CA SER A 75 -4.32 15.73 -1.79
C SER A 75 -5.24 15.73 -0.56
N GLU A 76 -5.80 14.57 -0.20
CA GLU A 76 -6.72 14.42 0.94
C GLU A 76 -6.12 13.59 2.08
N GLN A 77 -4.82 13.23 2.02
CA GLN A 77 -4.16 12.36 2.99
C GLN A 77 -4.28 12.89 4.43
N PHE A 78 -4.09 14.20 4.61
CA PHE A 78 -4.17 14.88 5.90
C PHE A 78 -5.40 15.80 6.01
N SER A 79 -6.46 15.53 5.24
CA SER A 79 -7.72 16.24 5.39
C SER A 79 -8.39 15.90 6.73
N ASN A 80 -9.36 16.71 7.16
CA ASN A 80 -10.11 16.42 8.40
C ASN A 80 -11.06 15.23 8.18
N TRP A 81 -10.63 14.03 8.59
CA TRP A 81 -11.39 12.78 8.52
C TRP A 81 -12.45 12.61 9.62
N GLU A 82 -12.42 13.46 10.65
CA GLU A 82 -13.42 13.47 11.72
C GLU A 82 -14.67 14.27 11.35
N LYS A 83 -14.57 15.16 10.35
CA LYS A 83 -15.69 15.99 9.90
C LYS A 83 -16.77 15.15 9.21
N VAL A 84 -18.01 15.30 9.68
CA VAL A 84 -19.20 14.68 9.09
C VAL A 84 -20.13 15.76 8.51
N PRO A 85 -20.64 15.62 7.26
CA PRO A 85 -20.31 14.57 6.30
C PRO A 85 -18.93 14.76 5.66
N LEU A 86 -18.35 13.65 5.18
CA LEU A 86 -17.13 13.69 4.38
C LEU A 86 -17.37 14.39 3.04
N ARG A 87 -16.35 15.12 2.55
CA ARG A 87 -16.39 15.76 1.23
C ARG A 87 -16.28 14.71 0.12
N SER A 88 -16.86 15.01 -1.04
CA SER A 88 -16.77 14.13 -2.22
C SER A 88 -15.32 13.78 -2.59
N ASN A 89 -14.38 14.72 -2.43
CA ASN A 89 -12.96 14.47 -2.72
C ASN A 89 -12.32 13.48 -1.74
N GLN A 90 -12.69 13.49 -0.45
CA GLN A 90 -12.20 12.54 0.55
C GLN A 90 -12.66 11.11 0.21
N ILE A 91 -13.93 10.97 -0.17
CA ILE A 91 -14.50 9.68 -0.60
C ILE A 91 -13.78 9.17 -1.86
N LYS A 92 -13.62 10.04 -2.89
CA LYS A 92 -12.90 9.71 -4.12
C LYS A 92 -11.45 9.31 -3.85
N TYR A 93 -10.77 10.03 -2.96
CA TYR A 93 -9.41 9.73 -2.54
C TYR A 93 -9.31 8.33 -1.90
N ALA A 94 -10.16 8.02 -0.92
CA ALA A 94 -10.16 6.71 -0.26
C ALA A 94 -10.44 5.57 -1.24
N GLY A 95 -11.41 5.76 -2.15
CA GLY A 95 -11.71 4.80 -3.20
C GLY A 95 -10.51 4.59 -4.15
N LYS A 96 -9.87 5.67 -4.59
CA LYS A 96 -8.70 5.60 -5.47
C LYS A 96 -7.53 4.89 -4.80
N TYR A 97 -7.30 5.15 -3.51
CA TYR A 97 -6.28 4.49 -2.71
C TYR A 97 -6.48 2.97 -2.69
N MET A 98 -7.70 2.50 -2.40
CA MET A 98 -8.02 1.08 -2.42
C MET A 98 -7.81 0.45 -3.81
N MET A 99 -8.19 1.14 -4.88
CA MET A 99 -7.98 0.65 -6.24
C MET A 99 -6.49 0.54 -6.60
N ASP A 100 -5.65 1.49 -6.15
CA ASP A 100 -4.20 1.40 -6.37
C ASP A 100 -3.60 0.18 -5.64
N PHE A 101 -4.08 -0.17 -4.44
CA PHE A 101 -3.68 -1.40 -3.74
C PHE A 101 -4.02 -2.68 -4.51
N LEU A 102 -5.23 -2.76 -5.05
CA LEU A 102 -5.63 -3.91 -5.87
C LEU A 102 -4.76 -4.01 -7.12
N ASN A 103 -4.52 -2.89 -7.80
CA ASN A 103 -3.66 -2.85 -8.97
C ASN A 103 -2.20 -3.22 -8.64
N LEU A 104 -1.68 -2.83 -7.47
CA LEU A 104 -0.34 -3.23 -7.03
C LEU A 104 -0.25 -4.75 -6.88
N LYS A 105 -1.25 -5.37 -6.25
CA LYS A 105 -1.33 -6.83 -6.15
C LYS A 105 -1.33 -7.49 -7.53
N TYR A 106 -2.16 -7.00 -8.45
CA TYR A 106 -2.22 -7.55 -9.82
C TYR A 106 -0.89 -7.39 -10.56
N SER A 107 -0.28 -6.20 -10.49
CA SER A 107 1.02 -5.92 -11.10
C SER A 107 2.08 -6.90 -10.59
N LEU A 108 2.28 -6.96 -9.27
CA LEU A 108 3.27 -7.86 -8.66
C LEU A 108 2.98 -9.34 -8.97
N PHE A 109 1.71 -9.76 -9.01
CA PHE A 109 1.34 -11.13 -9.36
C PHE A 109 1.64 -11.47 -10.81
N ILE A 110 1.33 -10.58 -11.76
CA ILE A 110 1.64 -10.77 -13.18
C ILE A 110 3.14 -10.90 -13.40
N TYR A 111 3.95 -10.11 -12.69
CA TYR A 111 5.40 -10.16 -12.82
C TYR A 111 6.05 -11.35 -12.08
N TYR A 112 5.37 -11.96 -11.11
CA TYR A 112 5.94 -13.02 -10.26
C TYR A 112 5.44 -14.45 -10.58
N CYS A 113 4.19 -14.62 -11.00
CA CYS A 113 3.58 -15.95 -11.18
C CYS A 113 3.52 -16.40 -12.65
N ARG A 114 4.47 -15.96 -13.47
CA ARG A 114 4.60 -16.39 -14.87
C ARG A 114 5.87 -17.20 -15.09
#